data_AF-A0A0F5HU53-F1
#
_entry.id   AF-A0A0F5HU53-F1
#
_cell.length_a   1.000
_cell.length_b   1.000
_cell.length_c   1.000
_cell.angle_alpha   90.00
_cell.angle_beta   90.00
_cell.angle_gamma   90.00
#
_symmetry.space_group_name_H-M   'P 1'
#
loop_
_entity.id
_entity.type
_entity.pdbx_description
1 polymer ?
#
loop_
_entity_poly.entity_id
_entity_poly.type
_entity_poly.pdbx_seq_one_letter_code
_entity_poly.pdbx_strand_id
1 'polypeptide(L)'
;MPDNAVIELPERSIDRFFKESLHLIEFAILYILIINAFLVNGRLTKGAHLTAALIACFYGFVDEIHQAFVPSRSATAIDAVKDVIGVLVCYYIVQASYFTHPRRRVGQWMEHFATWIRP
;
A
#
# COMPACT_ATOMS: atom_id res chain seq x y z
N MET A 1 -19.22 -6.78 45.07
CA MET A 1 -20.11 -7.02 43.90
C MET A 1 -19.19 -7.06 42.68
N PRO A 2 -19.36 -7.98 41.72
CA PRO A 2 -18.40 -8.10 40.62
C PRO A 2 -18.69 -7.01 39.58
N ASP A 3 -17.74 -6.10 39.38
CA ASP A 3 -17.80 -4.99 38.43
C ASP A 3 -17.44 -5.44 36.99
N ASN A 4 -17.50 -6.76 36.74
CA ASN A 4 -16.98 -7.44 35.56
C ASN A 4 -18.12 -7.92 34.62
N ALA A 5 -19.32 -7.38 34.79
CA ALA A 5 -20.49 -7.82 34.06
C ALA A 5 -20.49 -7.31 32.60
N VAL A 6 -20.06 -8.18 31.69
CA VAL A 6 -20.67 -8.39 30.36
C VAL A 6 -20.53 -7.26 29.34
N ILE A 7 -19.32 -6.71 29.16
CA ILE A 7 -18.97 -6.17 27.84
C ILE A 7 -17.56 -6.60 27.44
N GLU A 8 -17.40 -7.87 27.07
CA GLU A 8 -16.35 -8.25 26.11
C GLU A 8 -16.74 -7.63 24.76
N LEU A 9 -16.44 -6.35 24.61
CA LEU A 9 -16.65 -5.65 23.36
C LEU A 9 -15.82 -6.33 22.26
N PRO A 10 -16.34 -6.45 21.03
CA PRO A 10 -15.57 -6.86 19.86
C PRO A 10 -14.47 -5.83 19.46
N GLU A 11 -14.09 -4.88 20.34
CA GLU A 11 -13.09 -3.84 20.07
C GLU A 11 -11.78 -4.44 19.57
N ARG A 12 -11.37 -5.61 20.09
CA ARG A 12 -10.10 -6.24 19.68
C ARG A 12 -10.05 -6.62 18.21
N SER A 13 -11.17 -6.99 17.59
CA SER A 13 -11.22 -7.40 16.19
C SER A 13 -11.38 -6.20 15.27
N ILE A 14 -12.21 -5.23 15.65
CA ILE A 14 -12.41 -3.99 14.88
C ILE A 14 -11.15 -3.15 14.89
N ASP A 15 -10.51 -2.95 16.05
CA ASP A 15 -9.24 -2.23 16.15
C ASP A 15 -8.15 -2.89 15.31
N ARG A 16 -8.07 -4.22 15.37
CA ARG A 16 -7.10 -4.98 14.59
C ARG A 16 -7.36 -4.81 13.10
N PHE A 17 -8.61 -4.95 12.65
CA PHE A 17 -8.98 -4.75 11.26
C PHE A 17 -8.72 -3.32 10.78
N PHE A 18 -9.02 -2.31 11.60
CA PHE A 18 -8.73 -0.90 11.29
C PHE A 18 -7.22 -0.65 11.15
N LYS A 19 -6.43 -1.20 12.07
CA LYS A 19 -4.96 -1.10 12.05
C LYS A 19 -4.36 -1.83 10.86
N GLU A 20 -4.85 -3.03 10.52
CA GLU A 20 -4.43 -3.78 9.33
C GLU A 20 -4.79 -3.03 8.04
N SER A 21 -5.99 -2.44 7.96
CA SER A 21 -6.41 -1.63 6.81
C SER A 21 -5.56 -0.38 6.62
N LEU A 22 -5.01 0.18 7.70
CA LEU A 22 -4.14 1.35 7.65
C LEU A 22 -2.81 1.03 6.97
N HIS A 23 -2.22 -0.14 7.24
CA HIS A 23 -0.97 -0.59 6.61
C HIS A 23 -1.15 -0.82 5.11
N LEU A 24 -2.28 -1.40 4.70
CA LEU A 24 -2.61 -1.55 3.28
C LEU A 24 -2.67 -0.19 2.57
N ILE A 25 -3.26 0.82 3.20
CA ILE A 25 -3.31 2.20 2.66
C ILE A 25 -1.91 2.82 2.66
N GLU A 26 -1.11 2.63 3.71
CA GLU A 26 0.24 3.15 3.82
C GLU A 26 1.15 2.64 2.69
N PHE A 27 1.16 1.32 2.43
CA PHE A 27 1.98 0.76 1.36
C PHE A 27 1.45 1.12 -0.03
N ALA A 28 0.13 1.31 -0.19
CA ALA A 28 -0.44 1.87 -1.42
C ALA A 28 0.06 3.30 -1.66
N ILE A 29 0.10 4.15 -0.64
CA ILE A 29 0.65 5.51 -0.72
C ILE A 29 2.14 5.47 -1.04
N LEU A 30 2.91 4.63 -0.36
CA LEU A 30 4.35 4.44 -0.61
C LEU A 30 4.61 4.08 -2.07
N TYR A 31 3.85 3.11 -2.61
CA TYR A 31 3.94 2.70 -3.99
C TYR A 31 3.63 3.86 -4.96
N ILE A 32 2.55 4.62 -4.71
CA ILE A 32 2.18 5.79 -5.52
C ILE A 32 3.28 6.86 -5.49
N LEU A 33 3.88 7.12 -4.33
CA LEU A 33 4.96 8.09 -4.18
C LEU A 33 6.19 7.70 -5.00
N ILE A 34 6.57 6.41 -4.98
CA ILE A 34 7.69 5.91 -5.78
C ILE A 34 7.37 6.02 -7.28
N ILE A 35 6.15 5.66 -7.70
CA ILE A 35 5.70 5.83 -9.08
C ILE A 35 5.74 7.30 -9.50
N ASN A 36 5.29 8.21 -8.64
CA ASN A 36 5.31 9.65 -8.89
C ASN A 36 6.75 10.17 -9.05
N ALA A 37 7.66 9.73 -8.17
CA ALA A 37 9.08 10.05 -8.30
C ALA A 37 9.67 9.59 -9.65
N PHE A 38 9.33 8.39 -10.12
CA PHE A 38 9.75 7.92 -11.44
C PHE A 38 9.09 8.69 -12.59
N LEU A 39 7.82 9.07 -12.43
CA LEU A 39 7.02 9.76 -13.42
C LEU A 39 7.50 11.20 -13.67
N VAL A 40 7.78 11.94 -12.59
CA VAL A 40 8.35 13.29 -12.64
C VAL A 40 9.69 13.29 -13.35
N ASN A 41 10.55 12.32 -13.05
CA ASN A 41 11.85 12.15 -13.71
C ASN A 41 11.76 11.62 -15.15
N GLY A 42 10.56 11.36 -15.68
CA GLY A 42 10.37 10.79 -17.03
C GLY A 42 10.94 9.38 -17.19
N ARG A 43 11.21 8.68 -16.07
CA ARG A 43 11.86 7.36 -16.01
C ARG A 43 10.88 6.24 -15.69
N LEU A 44 9.57 6.49 -15.76
CA LEU A 44 8.54 5.49 -15.53
C LEU A 44 8.51 4.47 -16.69
N THR A 45 9.36 3.47 -16.58
CA THR A 45 9.43 2.29 -17.45
C THR A 45 8.74 1.09 -16.80
N LYS A 46 8.44 0.03 -17.57
CA LYS A 46 7.92 -1.22 -17.01
C LYS A 46 8.84 -1.80 -15.92
N GLY A 47 10.16 -1.63 -16.06
CA GLY A 47 11.14 -2.05 -15.06
C GLY A 47 11.09 -1.21 -13.79
N ALA A 48 10.97 0.12 -13.91
CA ALA A 48 10.82 1.02 -12.75
C ALA A 48 9.50 0.75 -12.00
N HIS A 49 8.42 0.49 -12.74
CA HIS A 49 7.11 0.10 -12.21
C HIS A 49 7.16 -1.19 -11.39
N LEU A 50 7.83 -2.23 -11.90
CA LEU A 50 8.05 -3.48 -11.17
C LEU A 50 8.96 -3.27 -9.95
N THR A 51 10.05 -2.51 -10.10
CA THR A 51 10.97 -2.21 -8.99
C THR A 51 10.27 -1.46 -7.87
N ALA A 52 9.38 -0.51 -8.20
CA ALA A 52 8.57 0.21 -7.23
C ALA A 52 7.66 -0.72 -6.41
N ALA A 53 7.01 -1.68 -7.08
CA ALA A 53 6.18 -2.67 -6.40
C ALA A 53 7.02 -3.60 -5.51
N LEU A 54 8.18 -4.05 -5.98
CA LEU A 54 9.09 -4.88 -5.17
C LEU A 54 9.59 -4.14 -3.92
N ILE A 55 9.93 -2.86 -4.04
CA ILE A 55 10.34 -2.02 -2.90
C ILE A 55 9.19 -1.86 -1.91
N ALA A 56 7.98 -1.58 -2.38
CA ALA A 56 6.80 -1.44 -1.51
C ALA A 56 6.47 -2.74 -0.78
N CYS A 57 6.48 -3.89 -1.48
CA CYS A 57 6.28 -5.20 -0.86
C CYS A 57 7.39 -5.55 0.15
N PHE A 58 8.65 -5.26 -0.19
CA PHE A 58 9.77 -5.50 0.73
C PHE A 58 9.66 -4.65 1.99
N TYR A 59 9.25 -3.38 1.84
CA TYR A 59 9.03 -2.49 2.97
C TYR A 59 7.87 -2.97 3.86
N GLY A 60 6.77 -3.46 3.27
CA GLY A 60 5.68 -4.08 4.05
C GLY A 60 6.09 -5.33 4.81
N PHE A 61 6.96 -6.16 4.23
CA PHE A 61 7.54 -7.30 4.94
C PHE A 61 8.43 -6.86 6.13
N VAL A 62 9.22 -5.80 5.95
CA VAL A 62 10.04 -5.23 7.04
C VAL A 62 9.16 -4.65 8.14
N ASP A 63 8.02 -4.04 7.79
CA ASP A 63 7.06 -3.52 8.77
C ASP A 63 6.44 -4.64 9.61
N GLU A 64 6.01 -5.75 8.99
CA GLU A 64 5.50 -6.92 9.71
C GLU A 64 6.56 -7.53 10.65
N ILE A 65 7.82 -7.57 10.22
CA ILE A 65 8.94 -7.95 11.10
C ILE A 65 9.06 -6.97 12.27
N HIS A 66 8.98 -5.66 12.01
CA HIS A 66 9.05 -4.63 13.04
C HIS A 66 7.88 -4.75 14.04
N GLN A 67 6.66 -5.04 13.55
CA GLN A 67 5.49 -5.30 14.39
C GLN A 67 5.66 -6.53 15.28
N ALA A 68 6.40 -7.55 14.83
CA ALA A 68 6.69 -8.74 15.65
C ALA A 68 7.52 -8.41 16.91
N PHE A 69 8.27 -7.31 16.90
CA PHE A 69 9.04 -6.84 18.07
C PHE A 69 8.23 -5.93 19.01
N VAL A 70 7.03 -5.50 18.63
CA VAL A 70 6.18 -4.62 19.45
C VAL A 70 5.24 -5.47 20.31
N PRO A 71 5.43 -5.50 21.64
CA PRO A 71 4.53 -6.25 22.53
C PRO A 71 3.12 -5.66 22.44
N SER A 72 2.10 -6.54 22.37
CA SER A 72 0.66 -6.28 22.08
C SER A 72 0.20 -6.41 20.61
N ARG A 73 1.11 -6.72 19.68
CA ARG A 73 0.78 -7.01 18.27
C ARG A 73 0.98 -8.49 17.94
N SER A 74 0.16 -8.99 17.01
CA SER A 74 0.26 -10.33 16.45
C SER A 74 0.66 -10.17 14.99
N ALA A 75 1.97 -10.18 14.71
CA ALA A 75 2.46 -10.25 13.35
C ALA A 75 2.24 -11.66 12.83
N THR A 76 1.43 -11.80 11.78
CA THR A 76 1.12 -13.10 11.17
C THR A 76 1.61 -13.10 9.74
N ALA A 77 2.11 -14.24 9.25
CA ALA A 77 2.43 -14.40 7.83
C ALA A 77 1.24 -14.07 6.90
N ILE A 78 0.00 -14.18 7.41
CA ILE A 78 -1.23 -13.80 6.70
C ILE A 78 -1.30 -12.29 6.47
N ASP A 79 -0.79 -11.47 7.39
CA ASP A 79 -0.84 -10.02 7.32
C ASP A 79 0.15 -9.49 6.27
N ALA A 80 1.36 -10.05 6.22
CA ALA A 80 2.31 -9.82 5.13
C ALA A 80 1.74 -10.16 3.73
N VAL A 81 0.92 -11.22 3.63
CA VAL A 81 0.26 -11.57 2.36
C VAL A 81 -0.80 -10.53 1.98
N LYS A 82 -1.54 -9.98 2.95
CA LYS A 82 -2.53 -8.91 2.69
C LYS A 82 -1.86 -7.64 2.15
N ASP A 83 -0.71 -7.26 2.70
CA ASP A 83 0.04 -6.09 2.23
C ASP A 83 0.51 -6.26 0.79
N VAL A 84 1.02 -7.44 0.45
CA VAL A 84 1.39 -7.78 -0.94
C VAL A 84 0.18 -7.70 -1.87
N ILE A 85 -1.00 -8.16 -1.45
CA ILE A 85 -2.23 -8.03 -2.23
C ILE A 85 -2.58 -6.55 -2.47
N GLY A 86 -2.46 -5.70 -1.45
CA GLY A 86 -2.67 -4.25 -1.58
C GLY A 86 -1.77 -3.61 -2.64
N VAL A 87 -0.47 -3.90 -2.59
CA VAL A 87 0.51 -3.43 -3.58
C VAL A 87 0.19 -3.97 -4.97
N LEU A 88 -0.19 -5.25 -5.10
CA LEU A 88 -0.57 -5.86 -6.38
C LEU A 88 -1.80 -5.19 -7.00
N VAL A 89 -2.83 -4.87 -6.21
CA VAL A 89 -4.02 -4.15 -6.70
C VAL A 89 -3.61 -2.79 -7.28
N CYS A 90 -2.82 -2.01 -6.57
CA CYS A 90 -2.32 -0.72 -7.06
C CYS A 90 -1.44 -0.89 -8.31
N TYR A 91 -0.56 -1.90 -8.33
CA TYR A 91 0.27 -2.24 -9.47
C TYR A 91 -0.56 -2.55 -10.71
N TYR A 92 -1.62 -3.36 -10.58
CA TYR A 92 -2.53 -3.66 -11.69
C TYR A 92 -3.29 -2.43 -12.18
N ILE A 93 -3.75 -1.56 -11.28
CA ILE A 93 -4.44 -0.31 -11.64
C ILE A 93 -3.51 0.58 -12.47
N VAL A 94 -2.27 0.78 -12.02
CA VAL A 94 -1.28 1.60 -12.74
C VAL A 94 -0.87 0.91 -14.05
N GLN A 95 -0.66 -0.40 -14.05
CA GLN A 95 -0.36 -1.17 -15.27
C GLN A 95 -1.46 -0.98 -16.33
N ALA A 96 -2.72 -1.19 -15.94
CA ALA A 96 -3.86 -1.09 -16.84
C ALA A 96 -4.12 0.35 -17.32
N SER A 97 -3.92 1.35 -16.45
CA SER A 97 -4.22 2.75 -16.74
C SER A 97 -3.12 3.44 -17.54
N TYR A 98 -1.85 3.16 -17.24
CA TYR A 98 -0.72 3.85 -17.85
C TYR A 98 -0.13 3.10 -19.04
N PHE A 99 0.07 1.78 -18.94
CA PHE A 99 0.74 0.99 -19.99
C PHE A 99 -0.22 0.34 -20.99
N THR A 100 -1.41 -0.09 -20.55
CA THR A 100 -2.34 -0.85 -21.42
C THR A 100 -3.38 0.05 -22.09
N HIS A 101 -3.95 1.01 -21.35
CA HIS A 101 -4.99 1.92 -21.85
C HIS A 101 -4.77 3.37 -21.40
N PRO A 102 -3.78 4.10 -21.97
CA PRO A 102 -3.45 5.48 -21.60
C PRO A 102 -4.63 6.48 -21.75
N ARG A 103 -5.68 6.13 -22.52
CA ARG A 103 -6.91 6.93 -22.64
C ARG A 103 -7.86 6.87 -21.43
N ARG A 104 -7.56 6.11 -20.36
CA ARG A 104 -8.36 6.13 -19.12
C ARG A 104 -8.10 7.41 -18.32
N ARG A 105 -9.13 7.94 -17.65
CA ARG A 105 -9.06 9.19 -16.85
C ARG A 105 -7.86 9.23 -15.90
N VAL A 106 -7.51 8.10 -15.29
CA VAL A 106 -6.37 7.98 -14.36
C VAL A 106 -5.03 8.16 -15.08
N GLY A 107 -4.83 7.52 -16.24
CA GLY A 107 -3.60 7.67 -17.04
C GLY A 107 -3.41 9.11 -17.53
N GLN A 108 -4.48 9.72 -18.03
CA GLN A 108 -4.47 11.14 -18.44
C GLN A 108 -4.18 12.09 -17.27
N TRP A 109 -4.74 11.84 -16.09
CA TRP A 109 -4.43 12.61 -14.88
C TRP A 109 -2.97 12.49 -14.48
N MET A 110 -2.41 11.27 -14.53
CA MET A 110 -1.00 11.02 -14.23
C MET A 110 -0.08 11.75 -15.24
N GLU A 111 -0.38 11.67 -16.53
CA GLU A 111 0.38 12.39 -17.56
C GLU A 111 0.27 13.91 -17.40
N HIS A 112 -0.93 14.44 -17.16
CA HIS A 112 -1.16 15.87 -16.96
C HIS A 112 -0.41 16.39 -15.73
N PHE A 113 -0.49 15.67 -14.61
CA PHE A 113 0.24 15.98 -13.39
C PHE A 113 1.75 15.94 -13.62
N ALA A 114 2.25 14.93 -14.34
CA ALA A 114 3.66 14.82 -14.70
C ALA A 114 4.14 16.01 -15.54
N THR A 115 3.34 16.45 -16.51
CA THR A 115 3.68 17.63 -17.33
C THR A 115 3.66 18.94 -16.55
N TRP A 116 2.88 19.02 -15.47
CA TRP A 116 2.77 20.23 -14.63
C TRP A 116 3.95 20.37 -13.66
N ILE A 117 4.55 19.25 -13.23
CA ILE A 117 5.62 19.23 -12.20
C ILE A 117 7.03 19.10 -12.79
N ARG A 118 7.17 18.66 -14.05
CA ARG A 118 8.49 18.64 -14.70
C ARG A 118 9.08 20.07 -14.72
N PRO A 119 10.29 20.28 -14.17
CA PRO A 119 10.97 21.58 -14.19
C PRO A 119 11.41 21.99 -15.58
#